data_AF-Q0US46-F1
#
_entry.id   AF-Q0US46-F1
#
_cell.length_a   1.000
_cell.length_b   1.000
_cell.length_c   1.000
_cell.angle_alpha   90.00
_cell.angle_beta   90.00
_cell.angle_gamma   90.00
#
_symmetry.space_group_name_H-M   'P 1'
#
loop_
_entity.id
_entity.type
_entity.pdbx_description
1 polymer ?
#
loop_
_entity_poly.entity_id
_entity_poly.type
_entity_poly.pdbx_seq_one_letter_code
_entity_poly.pdbx_strand_id
1 'polypeptide(L)'
;MTILRVGSTRYTLNTAMLSLHSTMLRDSIKEEESGILLCPDWWDVGASVDVFIDWIYTRRFPSTYRPWGIEPPQPLDGDACVRIYIFAWQIDASELRAAIECKAVSFFVQNDYYAPFDTVNLAFSALPHEHVMLELLVDAHCRSFRDDAQGKWEMQQESKLPGVMRRYARVGARKELRASDYLGHRSVKKRKRWEEEEAVESVESGDGE
;
A
#
# COMPACT_ATOMS: atom_id res chain seq x y z
N MET A 1 9.55 -28.53 -3.23
CA MET A 1 8.37 -27.98 -3.92
C MET A 1 7.34 -27.71 -2.85
N THR A 2 6.65 -26.57 -2.95
CA THR A 2 5.63 -26.16 -1.98
C THR A 2 4.35 -25.85 -2.74
N ILE A 3 3.22 -26.32 -2.23
CA ILE A 3 1.90 -26.02 -2.79
C ILE A 3 1.35 -24.85 -1.99
N LEU A 4 1.15 -23.72 -2.65
CA LEU A 4 0.49 -22.56 -2.07
C LEU A 4 -0.99 -22.63 -2.44
N ARG A 5 -1.88 -22.64 -1.45
CA ARG A 5 -3.32 -22.71 -1.67
C ARG A 5 -3.98 -21.40 -1.27
N VAL A 6 -4.57 -20.73 -2.25
CA VAL A 6 -5.27 -19.45 -2.09
C VAL A 6 -6.72 -19.66 -2.51
N GLY A 7 -7.63 -19.73 -1.53
CA GLY A 7 -9.00 -20.16 -1.76
C GLY A 7 -9.09 -21.54 -2.43
N SER A 8 -9.72 -21.59 -3.61
CA SER A 8 -9.81 -22.80 -4.43
C SER A 8 -8.60 -23.04 -5.34
N THR A 9 -7.74 -22.05 -5.52
CA THR A 9 -6.61 -22.09 -6.45
C THR A 9 -5.38 -22.72 -5.79
N ARG A 10 -4.63 -23.51 -6.56
CA ARG A 10 -3.39 -24.17 -6.13
C ARG A 10 -2.24 -23.75 -7.03
N TYR A 11 -1.14 -23.31 -6.41
CA TYR A 11 0.10 -22.97 -7.09
C TYR A 11 1.20 -23.92 -6.64
N THR A 12 1.85 -24.59 -7.59
CA THR A 12 3.03 -25.42 -7.31
C THR A 12 4.28 -24.61 -7.54
N LEU A 13 4.98 -24.24 -6.46
CA LEU A 13 6.07 -23.28 -6.48
C LEU A 13 7.37 -23.91 -5.97
N ASN A 14 8.49 -23.31 -6.42
CA ASN A 14 9.80 -23.68 -5.91
C ASN A 14 9.98 -23.11 -4.49
N THR A 15 10.21 -24.01 -3.53
CA THR A 15 10.36 -23.69 -2.10
C THR A 15 11.47 -22.68 -1.83
N ALA A 16 12.59 -22.78 -2.56
CA ALA A 16 13.71 -21.85 -2.39
C ALA A 16 13.35 -20.44 -2.87
N MET A 17 12.58 -20.30 -3.96
CA MET A 17 12.13 -19.00 -4.45
C MET A 17 11.18 -18.30 -3.47
N LEU A 18 10.22 -19.04 -2.91
CA LEU A 18 9.33 -18.51 -1.86
C LEU A 18 10.13 -18.06 -0.64
N SER A 19 11.04 -18.91 -0.17
CA SER A 19 11.83 -18.67 1.03
C SER A 19 12.84 -17.53 0.90
N LEU A 20 13.32 -17.29 -0.32
CA LEU A 20 14.25 -16.22 -0.64
C LEU A 20 13.55 -14.84 -0.62
N HIS A 21 12.29 -14.78 -1.06
CA HIS A 21 11.61 -13.51 -1.31
C HIS A 21 10.52 -13.14 -0.30
N SER A 22 10.20 -14.03 0.63
CA SER A 22 9.28 -13.76 1.75
C SER A 22 9.76 -14.48 2.99
N THR A 23 10.10 -13.71 4.02
CA THR A 23 10.51 -14.26 5.34
C THR A 23 9.33 -14.94 6.03
N MET A 24 8.13 -14.37 5.94
CA MET A 24 6.90 -14.95 6.47
C MET A 24 6.65 -16.32 5.84
N LEU A 25 6.70 -16.43 4.50
CA LEU A 25 6.51 -17.72 3.83
C LEU A 25 7.64 -18.69 4.13
N ARG A 26 8.90 -18.23 4.22
CA ARG A 26 10.02 -19.08 4.64
C ARG A 26 9.77 -19.71 6.00
N ASP A 27 9.25 -18.95 6.95
CA ASP A 27 9.04 -19.41 8.31
C ASP A 27 7.79 -20.32 8.37
N SER A 28 6.71 -19.98 7.66
CA SER A 28 5.56 -20.89 7.50
C SER A 28 5.92 -22.23 6.83
N ILE A 29 6.86 -22.23 5.87
CA ILE A 29 7.35 -23.47 5.23
C ILE A 29 8.08 -24.38 6.21
N LYS A 30 8.80 -23.82 7.20
CA LYS A 30 9.51 -24.62 8.20
C LYS A 30 8.54 -25.27 9.19
N GLU A 31 7.42 -24.62 9.46
CA GLU A 31 6.39 -25.10 10.39
C GLU A 31 5.45 -26.13 9.73
N GLU A 32 5.31 -26.09 8.40
CA GLU A 32 4.37 -26.92 7.66
C GLU A 32 5.03 -28.19 7.08
N GLU A 33 4.80 -29.34 7.73
CA GLU A 33 5.34 -30.64 7.31
C GLU A 33 4.72 -31.16 6.00
N SER A 34 3.48 -30.77 5.68
CA SER A 34 2.79 -31.26 4.48
C SER A 34 3.32 -30.64 3.18
N GLY A 35 4.07 -29.54 3.28
CA GLY A 35 4.47 -28.72 2.14
C GLY A 35 3.31 -27.99 1.45
N ILE A 36 2.12 -27.94 2.09
CA ILE A 36 0.94 -27.21 1.61
C ILE A 36 0.71 -25.99 2.50
N LEU A 37 1.03 -24.80 2.00
CA LEU A 37 0.73 -23.55 2.71
C LEU A 37 -0.69 -23.11 2.43
N LEU A 38 -1.48 -22.96 3.49
CA LEU A 38 -2.81 -22.36 3.44
C LEU A 38 -2.69 -20.85 3.60
N CYS A 39 -3.07 -20.11 2.56
CA CYS A 39 -3.07 -18.67 2.60
C CYS A 39 -4.29 -18.15 3.37
N PRO A 40 -4.12 -17.10 4.20
CA PRO A 40 -5.23 -16.43 4.84
C PRO A 40 -6.28 -15.90 3.85
N ASP A 41 -7.53 -15.79 4.30
CA ASP A 41 -8.65 -15.30 3.48
C ASP A 41 -8.50 -13.84 3.02
N TRP A 42 -7.64 -13.05 3.68
CA TRP A 42 -7.34 -11.68 3.27
C TRP A 42 -6.41 -11.58 2.06
N TRP A 43 -5.78 -12.70 1.64
CA TRP A 43 -5.05 -12.73 0.38
C TRP A 43 -6.07 -12.58 -0.74
N ASP A 44 -6.05 -11.43 -1.41
CA ASP A 44 -6.83 -11.22 -2.63
C ASP A 44 -6.40 -12.29 -3.64
N VAL A 45 -7.27 -13.29 -3.82
CA VAL A 45 -7.00 -14.45 -4.65
C VAL A 45 -6.71 -13.93 -6.07
N GLY A 46 -5.78 -14.56 -6.79
CA GLY A 46 -5.41 -14.16 -8.14
C GLY A 46 -4.55 -12.90 -8.18
N ALA A 47 -5.09 -11.72 -7.87
CA ALA A 47 -4.50 -10.45 -8.27
C ALA A 47 -3.04 -10.22 -7.83
N SER A 48 -2.85 -10.09 -6.53
CA SER A 48 -1.55 -9.81 -5.93
C SER A 48 -0.67 -11.05 -5.89
N VAL A 49 -1.28 -12.23 -5.74
CA VAL A 49 -0.57 -13.51 -5.68
C VAL A 49 0.06 -13.85 -7.03
N ASP A 50 -0.69 -13.72 -8.13
CA ASP A 50 -0.18 -13.99 -9.47
C ASP A 50 0.95 -13.03 -9.82
N VAL A 51 0.80 -11.73 -9.47
CA VAL A 51 1.89 -10.75 -9.65
C VAL A 51 3.12 -11.11 -8.83
N PHE A 52 2.95 -11.53 -7.58
CA PHE A 52 4.06 -11.98 -6.76
C PHE A 52 4.74 -13.22 -7.35
N ILE A 53 3.98 -14.21 -7.80
CA ILE A 53 4.49 -15.43 -8.43
C ILE A 53 5.26 -15.08 -9.71
N ASP A 54 4.68 -14.28 -10.61
CA ASP A 54 5.37 -13.84 -11.83
C ASP A 54 6.64 -13.05 -11.48
N TRP A 55 6.57 -12.18 -10.47
CA TRP A 55 7.70 -11.37 -10.05
C TRP A 55 8.83 -12.19 -9.45
N ILE A 56 8.56 -13.21 -8.61
CA ILE A 56 9.65 -14.03 -8.04
C ILE A 56 10.40 -14.77 -9.14
N TYR A 57 9.72 -15.24 -10.20
CA TYR A 57 10.37 -15.99 -11.28
C TYR A 57 11.03 -15.11 -12.34
N THR A 58 10.44 -13.96 -12.65
CA THR A 58 10.93 -13.10 -13.75
C THR A 58 11.74 -11.91 -13.28
N ARG A 59 11.62 -11.55 -11.99
CA ARG A 59 12.14 -10.32 -11.39
C ARG A 59 11.65 -9.06 -12.10
N ARG A 60 10.49 -9.15 -12.73
CA ARG A 60 9.84 -8.07 -13.47
C ARG A 60 8.39 -7.96 -13.00
N PHE A 61 7.87 -6.74 -12.94
CA PHE A 61 6.43 -6.57 -12.85
C PHE A 61 5.82 -6.92 -14.20
N PRO A 62 4.68 -7.63 -14.21
CA PRO A 62 3.92 -7.76 -15.44
C PRO A 62 3.60 -6.34 -15.93
N SER A 63 3.91 -6.05 -17.20
CA SER A 63 3.51 -4.79 -17.84
C SER A 63 1.99 -4.64 -17.88
N THR A 64 1.30 -5.77 -17.76
CA THR A 64 -0.13 -5.88 -17.79
C THR A 64 -0.64 -6.89 -16.76
N TYR A 65 -1.54 -6.44 -15.91
CA TYR A 65 -2.33 -7.20 -14.96
C TYR A 65 -3.57 -7.81 -15.64
N ARG A 66 -3.98 -9.02 -15.23
CA ARG A 66 -5.26 -9.60 -15.66
C ARG A 66 -6.20 -9.67 -14.47
N PRO A 67 -7.18 -8.76 -14.36
CA PRO A 67 -8.32 -9.01 -13.48
C PRO A 67 -9.07 -10.24 -14.00
N TRP A 68 -9.66 -10.98 -13.06
CA TRP A 68 -10.20 -12.32 -13.23
C TRP A 68 -11.03 -12.57 -14.49
N GLY A 69 -10.58 -13.53 -15.32
CA GLY A 69 -11.50 -14.45 -15.98
C GLY A 69 -12.17 -14.05 -17.31
N ILE A 70 -11.57 -13.18 -18.13
CA ILE A 70 -11.79 -12.94 -19.58
C ILE A 70 -11.72 -11.42 -19.79
N GLU A 71 -10.55 -10.92 -20.21
CA GLU A 71 -10.35 -9.65 -20.94
C GLU A 71 -8.84 -9.47 -21.20
N PRO A 72 -8.43 -8.59 -22.14
CA PRO A 72 -7.03 -8.43 -22.46
C PRO A 72 -6.23 -7.94 -21.24
N PRO A 73 -4.93 -8.25 -21.17
CA PRO A 73 -4.06 -7.75 -20.12
C PRO A 73 -4.16 -6.22 -20.02
N GLN A 74 -4.51 -5.68 -18.85
CA GLN A 74 -4.61 -4.25 -18.60
C GLN A 74 -3.36 -3.73 -17.89
N PRO A 75 -2.89 -2.50 -18.11
CA PRO A 75 -1.79 -1.93 -17.34
C PRO A 75 -2.08 -2.01 -15.83
N LEU A 76 -1.05 -2.25 -15.02
CA LEU A 76 -1.16 -2.06 -13.56
C LEU A 76 -1.54 -0.60 -13.28
N ASP A 77 -2.70 -0.38 -12.67
CA ASP A 77 -3.16 0.95 -12.26
C ASP A 77 -2.75 1.29 -10.81
N GLY A 78 -3.13 2.48 -10.35
CA GLY A 78 -2.80 2.94 -9.00
C GLY A 78 -3.38 2.06 -7.89
N ASP A 79 -4.61 1.55 -8.04
CA ASP A 79 -5.25 0.69 -7.04
C ASP A 79 -4.56 -0.66 -6.96
N ALA A 80 -4.26 -1.29 -8.10
CA ALA A 80 -3.51 -2.53 -8.18
C ALA A 80 -2.12 -2.37 -7.53
N CYS A 81 -1.42 -1.25 -7.78
CA CYS A 81 -0.15 -0.97 -7.13
C CYS A 81 -0.26 -0.94 -5.60
N VAL A 82 -1.32 -0.33 -5.05
CA VAL A 82 -1.57 -0.29 -3.60
C VAL A 82 -1.88 -1.68 -3.04
N ARG A 83 -2.74 -2.45 -3.71
CA ARG A 83 -3.07 -3.83 -3.31
C ARG A 83 -1.84 -4.73 -3.27
N ILE A 84 -0.99 -4.65 -4.29
CA ILE A 84 0.27 -5.41 -4.36
C ILE A 84 1.23 -4.93 -3.27
N TYR A 85 1.29 -3.62 -2.99
CA TYR A 85 2.10 -3.07 -1.89
C TYR A 85 1.68 -3.64 -0.54
N ILE A 86 0.37 -3.60 -0.24
CA ILE A 86 -0.20 -4.13 1.00
C ILE A 86 0.07 -5.63 1.11
N PHE A 87 -0.16 -6.38 0.03
CA PHE A 87 0.14 -7.79 -0.02
C PHE A 87 1.61 -8.07 0.30
N ALA A 88 2.53 -7.38 -0.38
CA ALA A 88 3.97 -7.52 -0.17
C ALA A 88 4.39 -7.15 1.25
N TRP A 89 3.72 -6.17 1.87
CA TRP A 89 3.92 -5.82 3.28
C TRP A 89 3.49 -6.96 4.20
N GLN A 90 2.30 -7.52 4.01
CA GLN A 90 1.76 -8.55 4.90
C GLN A 90 2.49 -9.90 4.80
N ILE A 91 3.03 -10.24 3.62
CA ILE A 91 3.86 -11.44 3.44
C ILE A 91 5.34 -11.19 3.71
N ASP A 92 5.72 -10.01 4.21
CA ASP A 92 7.10 -9.57 4.42
C ASP A 92 8.03 -9.84 3.23
N ALA A 93 7.57 -9.46 2.03
CA ALA A 93 8.32 -9.49 0.78
C ALA A 93 8.94 -8.12 0.48
N SER A 94 9.97 -7.76 1.24
CA SER A 94 10.58 -6.42 1.24
C SER A 94 11.04 -5.93 -0.13
N GLU A 95 11.63 -6.81 -0.96
CA GLU A 95 12.08 -6.48 -2.30
C GLU A 95 10.91 -6.20 -3.27
N LEU A 96 9.82 -6.98 -3.19
CA LEU A 96 8.61 -6.72 -3.96
C LEU A 96 8.00 -5.39 -3.53
N ARG A 97 7.92 -5.15 -2.21
CA ARG A 97 7.40 -3.92 -1.62
C ARG A 97 8.17 -2.69 -2.12
N ALA A 98 9.50 -2.72 -2.08
CA ALA A 98 10.32 -1.61 -2.58
C ALA A 98 10.11 -1.38 -4.08
N ALA A 99 9.99 -2.46 -4.86
CA ALA A 99 9.81 -2.37 -6.30
C ALA A 99 8.43 -1.78 -6.67
N ILE A 100 7.37 -2.11 -5.94
CA ILE A 100 6.02 -1.59 -6.20
C ILE A 100 5.82 -0.18 -5.61
N GLU A 101 6.53 0.17 -4.54
CA GLU A 101 6.53 1.52 -3.95
C GLU A 101 6.91 2.60 -4.97
N CYS A 102 8.03 2.38 -5.68
CA CYS A 102 8.50 3.27 -6.75
C CYS A 102 7.42 3.46 -7.82
N LYS A 103 6.70 2.39 -8.14
CA LYS A 103 5.65 2.40 -9.16
C LYS A 103 4.41 3.14 -8.68
N ALA A 104 3.96 2.89 -7.45
CA ALA A 104 2.86 3.61 -6.82
C ALA A 104 3.14 5.11 -6.75
N VAL A 105 4.34 5.52 -6.29
CA VAL A 105 4.72 6.94 -6.25
C VAL A 105 4.71 7.56 -7.63
N SER A 106 5.24 6.87 -8.66
CA SER A 106 5.18 7.35 -10.04
C SER A 106 3.73 7.57 -10.49
N PHE A 107 2.83 6.62 -10.22
CA PHE A 107 1.41 6.75 -10.55
C PHE A 107 0.74 7.94 -9.87
N PHE A 108 0.80 8.01 -8.54
CA PHE A 108 0.10 9.05 -7.79
C PHE A 108 0.75 10.43 -7.95
N VAL A 109 2.07 10.52 -8.02
CA VAL A 109 2.75 11.83 -8.11
C VAL A 109 2.90 12.29 -9.55
N GLN A 110 3.47 11.47 -10.44
CA GLN A 110 3.86 11.92 -11.79
C GLN A 110 2.69 11.89 -12.76
N ASN A 111 1.82 10.90 -12.66
CA ASN A 111 0.65 10.77 -13.54
C ASN A 111 -0.61 11.45 -12.97
N ASP A 112 -0.45 12.18 -11.87
CA ASP A 112 -1.53 12.90 -11.19
C ASP A 112 -2.73 12.02 -10.82
N TYR A 113 -2.49 10.72 -10.62
CA TYR A 113 -3.57 9.76 -10.41
C TYR A 113 -4.30 10.05 -9.09
N TYR A 114 -5.63 10.03 -9.14
CA TYR A 114 -6.50 10.14 -7.97
C TYR A 114 -6.49 8.83 -7.18
N ALA A 115 -6.36 8.90 -5.85
CA ALA A 115 -6.54 7.73 -5.00
C ALA A 115 -8.02 7.62 -4.58
N PRO A 116 -8.76 6.61 -5.04
CA PRO A 116 -10.15 6.41 -4.61
C PRO A 116 -10.25 6.22 -3.10
N PHE A 117 -11.35 6.69 -2.51
CA PHE A 117 -11.61 6.54 -1.08
C PHE A 117 -11.53 5.08 -0.61
N ASP A 118 -12.03 4.14 -1.42
CA ASP A 118 -11.94 2.70 -1.13
C ASP A 118 -10.49 2.20 -1.06
N THR A 119 -9.63 2.67 -1.95
CA THR A 119 -8.18 2.35 -1.94
C THR A 119 -7.51 2.90 -0.68
N VAL A 120 -7.87 4.13 -0.28
CA VAL A 120 -7.37 4.75 0.95
C VAL A 120 -7.81 3.93 2.17
N ASN A 121 -9.10 3.58 2.26
CA ASN A 121 -9.63 2.76 3.36
C ASN A 121 -8.99 1.39 3.44
N LEU A 122 -8.80 0.72 2.30
CA LEU A 122 -8.11 -0.56 2.21
C LEU A 122 -6.71 -0.44 2.82
N ALA A 123 -5.95 0.58 2.44
CA ALA A 123 -4.62 0.81 2.97
C ALA A 123 -4.64 1.09 4.49
N PHE A 124 -5.57 1.91 4.98
CA PHE A 124 -5.72 2.18 6.42
C PHE A 124 -6.06 0.93 7.24
N SER A 125 -6.79 -0.02 6.66
CA SER A 125 -7.12 -1.27 7.34
C SER A 125 -5.94 -2.24 7.46
N ALA A 126 -4.92 -2.08 6.61
CA ALA A 126 -3.83 -3.05 6.46
C ALA A 126 -2.45 -2.53 6.88
N LEU A 127 -2.24 -1.20 6.89
CA LEU A 127 -0.94 -0.58 7.19
C LEU A 127 -0.97 0.20 8.51
N PRO A 128 0.17 0.35 9.20
CA PRO A 128 0.28 1.22 10.38
C PRO A 128 -0.10 2.67 10.05
N HIS A 129 -0.72 3.39 10.99
CA HIS A 129 -1.23 4.76 10.76
C HIS A 129 -0.16 5.76 10.29
N GLU A 130 1.10 5.58 10.69
CA GLU A 130 2.23 6.45 10.33
C GLU A 130 2.91 6.07 9.00
N HIS A 131 2.35 5.09 8.29
CA HIS A 131 3.00 4.53 7.12
C HIS A 131 3.01 5.52 5.94
N VAL A 132 4.16 5.68 5.26
CA VAL A 132 4.37 6.67 4.19
C VAL A 132 3.42 6.49 3.00
N MET A 133 3.06 5.25 2.66
CA MET A 133 2.05 4.97 1.64
C MET A 133 0.68 5.58 1.98
N LEU A 134 0.29 5.61 3.26
CA LEU A 134 -0.97 6.25 3.67
C LEU A 134 -0.91 7.77 3.48
N GLU A 135 0.24 8.38 3.74
CA GLU A 135 0.47 9.80 3.48
C GLU A 135 0.33 10.09 1.98
N LEU A 136 0.97 9.30 1.12
CA LEU A 136 0.86 9.43 -0.34
C LEU A 136 -0.59 9.34 -0.81
N LEU A 137 -1.34 8.34 -0.34
CA LEU A 137 -2.71 8.11 -0.80
C LEU A 137 -3.66 9.20 -0.35
N VAL A 138 -3.53 9.67 0.90
CA VAL A 138 -4.31 10.81 1.40
C VAL A 138 -4.00 12.06 0.59
N ASP A 139 -2.72 12.33 0.33
CA ASP A 139 -2.29 13.49 -0.43
C ASP A 139 -2.81 13.45 -1.88
N ALA A 140 -2.73 12.28 -2.53
CA ALA A 140 -3.24 12.06 -3.88
C ALA A 140 -4.76 12.20 -3.97
N HIS A 141 -5.50 11.68 -2.97
CA HIS A 141 -6.95 11.84 -2.88
C HIS A 141 -7.33 13.32 -2.72
N CYS A 142 -6.72 14.01 -1.74
CA CYS A 142 -7.02 15.42 -1.45
C CYS A 142 -6.74 16.36 -2.61
N ARG A 143 -5.70 16.07 -3.41
CA ARG A 143 -5.33 16.90 -4.55
C ARG A 143 -6.48 17.00 -5.56
N SER A 144 -7.14 15.90 -5.89
CA SER A 144 -8.26 15.89 -6.84
C SER A 144 -9.50 16.63 -6.33
N PHE A 145 -9.73 16.64 -5.01
CA PHE A 145 -10.85 17.39 -4.41
C PHE A 145 -10.71 18.91 -4.48
N ARG A 146 -9.52 19.45 -4.73
CA ARG A 146 -9.35 20.90 -4.87
C ARG A 146 -9.82 21.44 -6.21
N ASP A 147 -9.78 20.60 -7.24
CA ASP A 147 -10.14 21.00 -8.59
C ASP A 147 -11.66 20.97 -8.79
N ASP A 148 -12.37 20.24 -7.93
CA ASP A 148 -13.82 20.17 -7.92
C ASP A 148 -14.40 21.22 -6.95
N ALA A 149 -14.83 22.37 -7.48
CA ALA A 149 -15.55 23.43 -6.76
C ALA A 149 -16.92 22.99 -6.14
N GLN A 150 -17.18 21.68 -6.09
CA GLN A 150 -18.41 21.02 -5.63
C GLN A 150 -18.17 20.07 -4.44
N GLY A 151 -17.09 20.20 -3.68
CA GLY A 151 -16.72 19.36 -2.52
C GLY A 151 -17.67 19.34 -1.30
N LYS A 152 -18.99 19.30 -1.50
CA LYS A 152 -20.01 19.20 -0.45
C LYS A 152 -20.55 17.78 -0.22
N TRP A 153 -20.29 16.82 -1.09
CA TRP A 153 -21.02 15.54 -1.09
C TRP A 153 -20.32 14.40 -0.34
N GLU A 154 -18.99 14.40 -0.17
CA GLU A 154 -18.27 13.30 0.52
C GLU A 154 -17.93 13.54 2.00
N MET A 155 -18.09 14.77 2.51
CA MET A 155 -17.90 15.07 3.95
C MET A 155 -18.92 14.34 4.87
N GLN A 156 -19.97 13.71 4.33
CA GLN A 156 -20.96 13.01 5.17
C GLN A 156 -20.52 11.64 5.70
N GLN A 157 -19.36 11.10 5.29
CA GLN A 157 -18.78 9.87 5.88
C GLN A 157 -17.82 10.12 7.07
N GLU A 158 -17.90 11.31 7.67
CA GLU A 158 -16.99 11.89 8.69
C GLU A 158 -16.73 11.08 9.97
N SER A 159 -17.53 10.06 10.31
CA SER A 159 -17.51 9.49 11.67
C SER A 159 -16.38 8.48 11.97
N LYS A 160 -15.45 8.20 11.04
CA LYS A 160 -14.45 7.13 11.23
C LYS A 160 -12.98 7.54 11.19
N LEU A 161 -12.61 8.78 10.84
CA LEU A 161 -11.19 9.07 10.56
C LEU A 161 -10.65 10.36 11.19
N PRO A 162 -10.44 10.41 12.52
CA PRO A 162 -9.90 11.58 13.23
C PRO A 162 -8.46 11.99 12.82
N GLY A 163 -7.68 11.05 12.27
CA GLY A 163 -6.32 11.31 11.76
C GLY A 163 -6.29 11.77 10.30
N VAL A 164 -7.19 11.24 9.47
CA VAL A 164 -7.31 11.57 8.05
C VAL A 164 -7.83 12.99 7.89
N MET A 165 -8.88 13.36 8.62
CA MET A 165 -9.46 14.71 8.59
C MET A 165 -8.45 15.81 8.97
N ARG A 166 -7.57 15.56 9.96
CA ARG A 166 -6.50 16.48 10.33
C ARG A 166 -5.44 16.64 9.23
N ARG A 167 -5.18 15.58 8.45
CA ARG A 167 -4.32 15.67 7.26
C ARG A 167 -5.01 16.42 6.13
N TYR A 168 -6.29 16.18 5.86
CA TYR A 168 -7.03 16.89 4.79
C TYR A 168 -6.97 18.41 4.98
N ALA A 169 -7.17 18.88 6.22
CA ALA A 169 -7.07 20.31 6.57
C ALA A 169 -5.67 20.91 6.30
N ARG A 170 -4.60 20.13 6.50
CA ARG A 170 -3.20 20.55 6.28
C ARG A 170 -2.78 20.45 4.82
N VAL A 171 -3.16 19.35 4.16
CA VAL A 171 -2.80 19.08 2.78
C VAL A 171 -3.36 20.16 1.89
N GLY A 172 -4.57 20.67 2.17
CA GLY A 172 -5.22 21.85 1.55
C GLY A 172 -4.33 23.10 1.33
N ALA A 173 -3.16 23.19 1.97
CA ALA A 173 -2.21 24.28 1.79
C ALA A 173 -1.04 24.00 0.82
N ARG A 174 -0.73 22.75 0.44
CA ARG A 174 0.44 22.44 -0.44
C ARG A 174 0.07 22.49 -1.92
N LYS A 175 0.92 23.07 -2.77
CA LYS A 175 0.64 23.29 -4.20
C LYS A 175 1.04 22.13 -5.13
N GLU A 176 1.98 21.27 -4.74
CA GLU A 176 2.50 20.18 -5.61
C GLU A 176 2.99 18.99 -4.76
N LEU A 177 2.68 17.76 -5.19
CA LEU A 177 3.27 16.54 -4.62
C LEU A 177 4.63 16.28 -5.25
N ARG A 178 5.62 15.86 -4.45
CA ARG A 178 6.96 15.52 -4.94
C ARG A 178 7.31 14.09 -4.60
N ALA A 179 7.81 13.33 -5.57
CA ALA A 179 8.16 11.92 -5.38
C ALA A 179 9.20 11.73 -4.25
N SER A 180 10.09 12.70 -4.07
CA SER A 180 11.10 12.73 -3.00
C SER A 180 10.52 12.75 -1.58
N ASP A 181 9.26 13.17 -1.41
CA ASP A 181 8.62 13.18 -0.10
C ASP A 181 8.20 11.76 0.34
N TYR A 182 8.06 10.83 -0.61
CA TYR A 182 7.56 9.47 -0.37
C TYR A 182 8.61 8.37 -0.61
N LEU A 183 9.53 8.57 -1.56
CA LEU A 183 10.59 7.60 -1.85
C LEU A 183 11.75 7.74 -0.88
N GLY A 184 11.65 7.16 0.32
CA GLY A 184 12.78 6.80 1.20
C GLY A 184 13.75 7.92 1.64
N HIS A 185 13.61 9.16 1.17
CA HIS A 185 14.43 10.30 1.52
C HIS A 185 13.95 11.01 2.79
N ARG A 186 13.32 10.27 3.71
CA ARG A 186 13.32 10.70 5.11
C ARG A 186 14.73 10.47 5.64
N SER A 187 15.60 11.46 5.42
CA SER A 187 16.75 11.64 6.30
C SER A 187 16.21 11.53 7.73
N VAL A 188 16.85 10.71 8.57
CA VAL A 188 16.47 10.49 9.98
C VAL A 188 16.16 11.81 10.70
N LYS A 189 16.77 12.92 10.25
CA LYS A 189 16.51 14.30 10.71
C LYS A 189 15.07 14.79 10.49
N LYS A 190 14.44 14.50 9.34
CA LYS A 190 13.04 14.92 9.10
C LYS A 190 12.07 14.15 10.01
N ARG A 191 12.36 12.88 10.32
CA ARG A 191 11.55 12.09 11.26
C ARG A 191 11.65 12.62 12.70
N LYS A 192 12.87 12.90 13.18
CA LYS A 192 13.09 13.52 14.50
C LYS A 192 12.40 14.87 14.64
N ARG A 193 12.48 15.72 13.61
CA ARG A 193 11.83 17.03 13.62
C ARG A 193 10.30 16.92 13.74
N TRP A 194 9.69 15.92 13.09
CA TRP A 194 8.26 15.66 13.21
C TRP A 194 7.87 15.16 14.61
N GLU A 195 8.66 14.27 15.19
CA GLU A 195 8.45 13.76 16.56
C GLU A 195 8.62 14.91 17.60
N GLU A 196 9.53 15.85 17.35
CA GLU A 196 9.72 17.05 18.17
C GLU A 196 8.57 18.07 18.02
N GLU A 197 8.06 18.28 16.81
CA GLU A 197 6.95 19.20 16.53
C GLU A 197 5.61 18.68 17.11
N GLU A 198 5.35 17.36 17.05
CA GLU A 198 4.16 16.76 17.71
C GLU A 198 4.23 16.80 19.24
N ALA A 199 5.44 16.63 19.82
CA ALA A 199 5.62 16.73 21.27
C ALA A 199 5.28 18.15 21.77
N VAL A 200 5.58 19.19 21.00
CA VAL A 200 5.29 20.59 21.38
C VAL A 200 3.78 20.88 21.32
N GLU A 201 3.06 20.44 20.28
CA GLU A 201 1.60 20.65 20.17
C GLU A 201 0.79 19.92 21.27
N SER A 202 1.28 18.77 21.74
CA SER A 202 0.64 18.02 22.84
C SER A 202 0.78 18.67 24.22
N VAL A 203 1.72 19.59 24.39
CA VAL A 203 1.93 20.36 25.63
C VAL A 203 1.04 21.61 25.65
N GLU A 204 0.81 22.26 24.51
CA GLU A 204 0.02 23.50 24.43
C GLU A 204 -1.50 23.27 24.51
N SER A 205 -1.96 22.04 24.37
CA SER A 205 -3.39 21.68 24.49
C SER A 205 -3.83 21.26 25.90
N GLY A 206 -2.91 21.30 26.87
CA GLY A 206 -3.15 20.83 28.25
C GLY A 206 -3.49 21.89 29.30
N ASP A 207 -3.31 23.19 29.03
CA ASP A 207 -3.50 24.25 30.03
C ASP A 207 -4.82 25.01 29.81
N GLY A 208 -5.92 24.36 30.20
CA GLY A 208 -7.26 24.93 30.18
C GLY A 208 -8.16 24.35 31.27
N GLU A 209 -7.68 24.36 32.52
CA GLU A 209 -8.51 24.29 33.73
C GLU A 209 -8.49 25.64 34.47
#